data_AF-A0A2K3UUN3-F1
#
_entry.id   AF-A0A2K3UUN3-F1
#
_cell.length_a   1.000
_cell.length_b   1.000
_cell.length_c   1.000
_cell.angle_alpha   90.00
_cell.angle_beta   90.00
_cell.angle_gamma   90.00
#
_symmetry.space_group_name_H-M   'P 1'
#
loop_
_entity.id
_entity.type
_entity.pdbx_description
1 polymer ?
#
loop_
_entity_poly.entity_id
_entity_poly.type
_entity_poly.pdbx_seq_one_letter_code
_entity_poly.pdbx_strand_id
1 'polypeptide(L)'
;MDFPTLCPECARENRVEFADSAVHDVSCPHCGARYCVFLRKQKFEVLFDLGTRALMDGYAREAVASFSAALERFMEFYVRSYALERAAGAETDFSVAVGALDGTWRHVASQSERQLGMFALAYLLREGREPDFLSPRALGTDFRNRVIHRGSLPTRAEVEGYAAQVFALIDRLLGELGPGAAHAELAQEQAFASHLAGLPDDVTVVFEEHPGMFRARRFGTLAPMPKRGKTFPPAGAGDRVNDARAFQSALFRRALEERGTLLKRFKTPGAEATPSGEEPAVD
;
A
#
# COMPACT_ATOMS: atom_id res chain seq x y z
N MET A 1 0.10 -7.49 17.41
CA MET A 1 0.36 -8.57 16.43
C MET A 1 1.60 -8.19 15.69
N ASP A 2 2.51 -9.14 15.48
CA ASP A 2 3.85 -8.80 15.00
C ASP A 2 4.09 -9.36 13.60
N PHE A 3 5.02 -8.72 12.89
CA PHE A 3 5.61 -9.22 11.67
C PHE A 3 7.11 -9.49 11.86
N PRO A 4 7.65 -10.53 11.22
CA PRO A 4 9.07 -10.84 11.31
C PRO A 4 9.87 -9.91 10.40
N THR A 5 11.03 -9.48 10.89
CA THR A 5 12.06 -8.80 10.10
C THR A 5 13.44 -9.28 10.57
N LEU A 6 14.48 -9.15 9.75
CA LEU A 6 15.84 -9.50 10.15
C LEU A 6 16.59 -8.27 10.62
N CYS A 7 17.24 -8.36 11.79
CA CYS A 7 18.16 -7.33 12.23
C CYS A 7 19.33 -7.22 11.24
N PRO A 8 19.63 -6.03 10.68
CA PRO A 8 20.70 -5.87 9.70
C PRO A 8 22.10 -6.11 10.29
N GLU A 9 22.25 -6.01 11.61
CA GLU A 9 23.53 -6.17 12.29
C GLU A 9 23.81 -7.63 12.70
N CYS A 10 22.88 -8.28 13.41
CA CYS A 10 23.09 -9.63 13.93
C CYS A 10 22.38 -10.74 13.14
N ALA A 11 21.60 -10.38 12.11
CA ALA A 11 20.83 -11.30 11.26
C ALA A 11 19.82 -12.20 12.00
N ARG A 12 19.51 -11.91 13.28
CA ARG A 12 18.46 -12.60 14.02
C ARG A 12 17.10 -12.01 13.68
N GLU A 13 16.08 -12.87 13.68
CA GLU A 13 14.70 -12.45 13.54
C GLU A 13 14.31 -11.55 14.71
N ASN A 14 13.69 -10.42 14.40
CA ASN A 14 13.04 -9.54 15.32
C ASN A 14 11.54 -9.49 14.97
N ARG A 15 10.68 -9.50 15.99
CA ARG A 15 9.24 -9.39 15.79
C ARG A 15 8.80 -7.97 16.11
N VAL A 16 8.32 -7.26 15.09
CA VAL A 16 7.94 -5.86 15.18
C VAL A 16 6.43 -5.76 15.19
N GLU A 17 5.87 -5.00 16.12
CA GLU A 17 4.44 -4.77 16.20
C GLU A 17 3.92 -3.98 14.98
N PHE A 18 2.79 -4.40 14.43
CA PHE A 18 2.06 -3.57 13.47
C PHE A 18 1.54 -2.30 14.16
N ALA A 19 2.05 -1.15 13.74
CA ALA A 19 1.54 0.17 14.07
C ALA A 19 0.59 0.67 12.97
N ASP A 20 -0.10 1.79 13.21
CA ASP A 20 -0.88 2.50 12.18
C ASP A 20 0.00 3.31 11.20
N SER A 21 1.22 2.82 10.98
CA SER A 21 2.26 3.40 10.13
C SER A 21 2.93 2.26 9.36
N ALA A 22 3.36 2.55 8.14
CA ALA A 22 4.22 1.65 7.37
C ALA A 22 5.71 1.84 7.68
N VAL A 23 6.03 2.78 8.58
CA VAL A 23 7.37 3.08 9.07
C VAL A 23 7.46 2.67 10.53
N HIS A 24 8.46 1.85 10.84
CA HIS A 24 8.70 1.34 12.19
C HIS A 24 10.15 1.60 12.59
N ASP A 25 10.36 2.43 13.60
CA ASP A 25 11.67 2.57 14.24
C ASP A 25 11.86 1.44 15.26
N VAL A 26 12.89 0.61 15.06
CA VAL A 26 13.06 -0.67 15.75
C VAL A 26 14.38 -0.70 16.51
N SER A 27 14.34 -1.29 17.71
CA SER A 27 15.53 -1.69 18.45
C SER A 27 15.59 -3.21 18.51
N CYS A 28 16.74 -3.79 18.14
CA CYS A 28 16.93 -5.24 18.15
C CYS A 28 17.06 -5.75 19.59
N PRO A 29 16.20 -6.68 20.06
CA PRO A 29 16.28 -7.20 21.42
C PRO A 29 17.50 -8.10 21.65
N HIS A 30 18.19 -8.52 20.58
CA HIS A 30 19.33 -9.43 20.66
C HIS A 30 20.70 -8.74 20.73
N CYS A 31 20.86 -7.61 20.05
CA CYS A 31 22.14 -6.89 20.00
C CYS A 31 22.03 -5.39 20.31
N GLY A 32 20.83 -4.86 20.57
CA GLY A 32 20.60 -3.44 20.87
C GLY A 32 20.65 -2.50 19.66
N ALA A 33 20.96 -3.01 18.46
CA ALA A 33 21.05 -2.23 17.23
C ALA A 33 19.74 -1.49 16.93
N ARG A 34 19.85 -0.23 16.51
CA ARG A 34 18.73 0.58 16.02
C ARG A 34 18.65 0.50 14.50
N TYR A 35 17.47 0.25 13.97
CA TYR A 35 17.21 0.22 12.53
C TYR A 35 15.76 0.60 12.26
N CYS A 36 15.46 1.02 11.04
CA CYS A 36 14.11 1.38 10.64
C CYS A 36 13.58 0.38 9.61
N VAL A 37 12.33 -0.03 9.74
CA VAL A 37 11.65 -0.90 8.79
C VAL A 37 10.63 -0.09 8.01
N PHE A 38 10.75 -0.12 6.69
CA PHE A 38 9.73 0.38 5.76
C PHE A 38 8.95 -0.81 5.21
N LEU A 39 7.72 -0.96 5.71
CA LEU A 39 6.81 -2.02 5.31
C LEU A 39 6.07 -1.61 4.05
N ARG A 40 6.46 -2.15 2.90
CA ARG A 40 5.75 -1.98 1.62
C ARG A 40 4.50 -2.83 1.62
N LYS A 41 3.48 -2.42 2.38
CA LYS A 41 2.16 -3.05 2.44
C LYS A 41 1.11 -1.97 2.66
N GLN A 42 0.04 -1.99 1.87
CA GLN A 42 -1.05 -1.04 2.01
C GLN A 42 -1.93 -1.41 3.21
N LYS A 43 -2.55 -0.42 3.85
CA LYS A 43 -3.34 -0.61 5.08
C LYS A 43 -4.45 -1.65 4.93
N PHE A 44 -5.10 -1.70 3.77
CA PHE A 44 -6.12 -2.72 3.49
C PHE A 44 -5.54 -4.14 3.46
N GLU A 45 -4.32 -4.33 2.95
CA GLU A 45 -3.65 -5.62 2.91
C GLU A 45 -3.26 -6.08 4.32
N VAL A 46 -2.77 -5.16 5.16
CA VAL A 46 -2.47 -5.45 6.58
C VAL A 46 -3.74 -5.89 7.30
N LEU A 47 -4.83 -5.12 7.19
CA LEU A 47 -6.11 -5.43 7.84
C LEU A 47 -6.70 -6.76 7.35
N PHE A 48 -6.53 -7.11 6.08
CA PHE A 48 -6.98 -8.39 5.57
C PHE A 48 -6.17 -9.56 6.17
N ASP A 49 -4.85 -9.42 6.27
CA ASP A 49 -4.00 -10.39 6.99
C ASP A 49 -4.40 -10.52 8.46
N LEU A 50 -4.73 -9.41 9.14
CA LEU A 50 -5.22 -9.43 10.52
C LEU A 50 -6.52 -10.24 10.62
N GLY A 51 -7.46 -10.03 9.71
CA GLY A 51 -8.72 -10.78 9.68
C GLY A 51 -8.51 -12.27 9.41
N THR A 52 -7.56 -12.60 8.54
CA THR A 52 -7.19 -13.99 8.25
C THR A 52 -6.62 -14.69 9.49
N ARG A 53 -5.69 -14.03 10.20
CA ARG A 53 -5.12 -14.57 11.44
C ARG A 53 -6.18 -14.71 12.53
N ALA A 54 -7.04 -13.70 12.73
CA ALA A 54 -8.16 -13.78 13.68
C ALA A 54 -9.08 -14.98 13.39
N LEU A 55 -9.40 -15.22 12.11
CA LEU A 55 -10.20 -16.37 11.70
C LEU A 55 -9.49 -17.70 11.99
N MET A 56 -8.20 -17.80 11.70
CA MET A 56 -7.39 -18.99 11.98
C MET A 56 -7.33 -19.31 13.48
N ASP A 57 -7.27 -18.28 14.31
CA ASP A 57 -7.21 -18.37 15.77
C ASP A 57 -8.60 -18.56 16.42
N GLY A 58 -9.69 -18.57 15.64
CA GLY A 58 -11.06 -18.78 16.12
C GLY A 58 -11.79 -17.52 16.59
N TYR A 59 -11.20 -16.34 16.39
CA TYR A 59 -11.79 -15.03 16.71
C TYR A 59 -12.68 -14.54 15.56
N ALA A 60 -13.86 -15.15 15.43
CA ALA A 60 -14.76 -14.95 14.31
C ALA A 60 -15.27 -13.50 14.17
N ARG A 61 -15.59 -12.83 15.28
CA ARG A 61 -16.11 -11.45 15.26
C ARG A 61 -15.03 -10.45 14.87
N GLU A 62 -13.83 -10.64 15.40
CA GLU A 62 -12.62 -9.88 15.12
C GLU A 62 -12.24 -10.02 13.65
N ALA A 63 -12.31 -11.24 13.11
CA ALA A 63 -12.09 -11.49 11.69
C ALA A 63 -13.05 -10.68 10.81
N VAL A 64 -14.36 -10.69 11.10
CA VAL A 64 -15.35 -9.89 10.36
C VAL A 64 -15.05 -8.39 10.47
N ALA A 65 -14.67 -7.91 11.66
CA ALA A 65 -14.31 -6.51 11.86
C ALA A 65 -13.10 -6.11 11.00
N SER A 66 -12.06 -6.93 10.98
CA SER A 66 -10.84 -6.70 10.20
C SER A 66 -11.09 -6.78 8.69
N PHE A 67 -11.88 -7.74 8.19
CA PHE A 67 -12.23 -7.80 6.77
C PHE A 67 -13.09 -6.61 6.32
N SER A 68 -14.04 -6.17 7.14
CA SER A 68 -14.82 -4.96 6.87
C SER A 68 -13.93 -3.72 6.82
N ALA A 69 -13.01 -3.57 7.78
CA ALA A 69 -12.07 -2.46 7.80
C ALA A 69 -11.10 -2.50 6.60
N ALA A 70 -10.69 -3.70 6.16
CA ALA A 70 -9.88 -3.88 4.96
C ALA A 70 -10.60 -3.34 3.72
N LEU A 71 -11.89 -3.67 3.55
CA LEU A 71 -12.69 -3.15 2.44
C LEU A 71 -12.81 -1.62 2.47
N GLU A 72 -13.10 -1.03 3.64
CA GLU A 72 -13.18 0.43 3.80
C GLU A 72 -11.84 1.12 3.46
N ARG A 73 -10.71 0.58 3.95
CA ARG A 73 -9.38 1.12 3.64
C ARG A 73 -8.98 0.88 2.18
N PHE A 74 -9.52 -0.15 1.53
CA PHE A 74 -9.33 -0.35 0.11
C PHE A 74 -10.09 0.69 -0.73
N MET A 75 -11.33 1.03 -0.35
CA MET A 75 -12.09 2.09 -1.02
C MET A 75 -11.36 3.45 -0.93
N GLU A 76 -10.78 3.76 0.24
CA GLU A 76 -9.88 4.90 0.40
C GLU A 76 -8.67 4.82 -0.53
N PHE A 77 -7.98 3.67 -0.56
CA PHE A 77 -6.86 3.44 -1.48
C PHE A 77 -7.26 3.70 -2.93
N TYR A 78 -8.40 3.19 -3.37
CA TYR A 78 -8.91 3.37 -4.73
C TYR A 78 -9.16 4.86 -5.06
N VAL A 79 -9.84 5.59 -4.16
CA VAL A 79 -10.08 7.04 -4.32
C VAL A 79 -8.76 7.80 -4.43
N ARG A 80 -7.80 7.49 -3.57
CA ARG A 80 -6.47 8.13 -3.58
C ARG A 80 -5.72 7.81 -4.87
N SER A 81 -5.73 6.56 -5.33
CA SER A 81 -5.11 6.14 -6.58
C SER A 81 -5.69 6.92 -7.76
N TYR A 82 -7.01 6.97 -7.89
CA TYR A 82 -7.68 7.71 -8.97
C TYR A 82 -7.36 9.21 -8.93
N ALA A 83 -7.45 9.85 -7.76
CA ALA A 83 -7.17 11.28 -7.62
C ALA A 83 -5.73 11.61 -8.03
N LEU A 84 -4.76 10.82 -7.58
CA LEU A 84 -3.34 11.02 -7.90
C LEU A 84 -3.02 10.68 -9.36
N GLU A 85 -3.65 9.67 -9.93
CA GLU A 85 -3.54 9.37 -11.37
C GLU A 85 -4.08 10.52 -12.24
N ARG A 86 -5.21 11.13 -11.84
CA ARG A 86 -5.74 12.31 -12.53
C ARG A 86 -4.80 13.50 -12.42
N ALA A 87 -4.22 13.73 -11.24
CA ALA A 87 -3.19 14.75 -11.04
C ALA A 87 -1.91 14.47 -11.84
N ALA A 88 -1.56 13.20 -12.09
CA ALA A 88 -0.43 12.81 -12.93
C ALA A 88 -0.62 13.19 -14.39
N GLY A 89 -1.88 13.26 -14.85
CA GLY A 89 -2.23 13.74 -16.18
C GLY A 89 -2.34 15.27 -16.26
N ALA A 90 -2.17 15.98 -15.14
CA ALA A 90 -2.09 17.42 -15.09
C ALA A 90 -0.62 17.84 -14.82
N GLU A 91 -0.22 19.03 -15.22
CA GLU A 91 1.11 19.59 -14.91
C GLU A 91 1.22 20.02 -13.43
N THR A 92 0.87 19.12 -12.51
CA THR A 92 0.87 19.35 -11.06
C THR A 92 2.02 18.58 -10.41
N ASP A 93 2.75 19.22 -9.50
CA ASP A 93 3.76 18.52 -8.71
C ASP A 93 3.12 17.46 -7.79
N PHE A 94 3.74 16.27 -7.71
CA PHE A 94 3.21 15.15 -6.94
C PHE A 94 3.01 15.48 -5.46
N SER A 95 3.95 16.22 -4.83
CA SER A 95 3.83 16.58 -3.42
C SER A 95 2.67 17.54 -3.16
N VAL A 96 2.40 18.45 -4.10
CA VAL A 96 1.24 19.36 -4.06
C VAL A 96 -0.06 18.57 -4.20
N ALA A 97 -0.12 17.61 -5.13
CA ALA A 97 -1.28 16.75 -5.31
C ALA A 97 -1.59 15.90 -4.07
N VAL A 98 -0.58 15.29 -3.46
CA VAL A 98 -0.71 14.53 -2.20
C VAL A 98 -1.18 15.44 -1.07
N GLY A 99 -0.57 16.62 -0.89
CA GLY A 99 -0.96 17.57 0.16
C GLY A 99 -2.40 18.08 0.01
N ALA A 100 -2.86 18.35 -1.22
CA ALA A 100 -4.24 18.72 -1.49
C ALA A 100 -5.21 17.58 -1.14
N LEU A 101 -4.88 16.35 -1.55
CA LEU A 101 -5.67 15.16 -1.25
C LEU A 101 -5.77 14.89 0.26
N ASP A 102 -4.66 14.99 1.00
CA ASP A 102 -4.67 14.86 2.47
C ASP A 102 -5.48 15.98 3.13
N GLY A 103 -5.40 17.20 2.57
CA GLY A 103 -6.25 18.32 2.95
C GLY A 103 -7.73 18.02 2.82
N THR A 104 -8.15 17.49 1.66
CA THR A 104 -9.53 17.07 1.43
C THR A 104 -9.94 15.90 2.32
N TRP A 105 -9.07 14.90 2.48
CA TRP A 105 -9.37 13.67 3.23
C TRP A 105 -9.68 13.94 4.71
N ARG A 106 -9.05 14.96 5.31
CA ARG A 106 -9.33 15.40 6.69
C ARG A 106 -10.82 15.71 6.94
N HIS A 107 -11.57 16.13 5.93
CA HIS A 107 -13.00 16.43 6.07
C HIS A 107 -13.91 15.19 6.11
N VAL A 108 -13.39 14.04 5.65
CA VAL A 108 -14.16 12.79 5.51
C VAL A 108 -13.58 11.62 6.30
N ALA A 109 -12.40 11.78 6.91
CA ALA A 109 -11.64 10.71 7.55
C ALA A 109 -12.43 9.91 8.61
N SER A 110 -13.37 10.54 9.32
CA SER A 110 -14.21 9.91 10.34
C SER A 110 -15.62 9.51 9.88
N GLN A 111 -15.94 9.61 8.59
CA GLN A 111 -17.29 9.47 8.06
C GLN A 111 -17.35 8.40 6.96
N SER A 112 -17.60 7.15 7.35
CA SER A 112 -17.63 5.99 6.44
C SER A 112 -18.59 6.16 5.26
N GLU A 113 -19.80 6.70 5.51
CA GLU A 113 -20.79 6.93 4.45
C GLU A 113 -20.31 7.96 3.42
N ARG A 114 -19.59 9.00 3.86
CA ARG A 114 -19.00 10.00 2.94
C ARG A 114 -17.85 9.40 2.13
N GLN A 115 -17.03 8.56 2.75
CA GLN A 115 -15.98 7.82 2.05
C GLN A 115 -16.56 6.89 0.98
N LEU A 116 -17.66 6.19 1.28
CA LEU A 116 -18.37 5.35 0.33
C LEU A 116 -18.92 6.16 -0.85
N GLY A 117 -19.52 7.33 -0.59
CA GLY A 117 -19.98 8.24 -1.63
C GLY A 117 -18.85 8.77 -2.52
N MET A 118 -17.71 9.14 -1.92
CA MET A 118 -16.52 9.54 -2.68
C MET A 118 -15.99 8.41 -3.55
N PHE A 119 -15.95 7.20 -3.03
CA PHE A 119 -15.58 6.01 -3.78
C PHE A 119 -16.53 5.75 -4.95
N ALA A 120 -17.84 5.80 -4.74
CA ALA A 120 -18.84 5.59 -5.78
C ALA A 120 -18.65 6.56 -6.97
N LEU A 121 -18.42 7.83 -6.65
CA LEU A 121 -18.16 8.86 -7.66
C LEU A 121 -16.81 8.66 -8.35
N ALA A 122 -15.74 8.39 -7.59
CA ALA A 122 -14.42 8.11 -8.16
C ALA A 122 -14.47 6.92 -9.13
N TYR A 123 -15.18 5.85 -8.76
CA TYR A 123 -15.41 4.69 -9.60
C TYR A 123 -16.15 5.05 -10.89
N LEU A 124 -17.28 5.74 -10.79
CA LEU A 124 -18.07 6.15 -11.95
C LEU A 124 -17.24 6.99 -12.93
N LEU A 125 -16.49 7.97 -12.40
CA LEU A 125 -15.68 8.88 -13.22
C LEU A 125 -14.45 8.19 -13.82
N ARG A 126 -13.91 7.16 -13.16
CA ARG A 126 -12.77 6.39 -13.66
C ARG A 126 -13.18 5.37 -14.71
N GLU A 127 -14.18 4.55 -14.37
CA GLU A 127 -14.56 3.35 -15.14
C GLU A 127 -15.64 3.65 -16.18
N GLY A 128 -16.26 4.84 -16.14
CA GLY A 128 -17.31 5.25 -17.08
C GLY A 128 -18.63 4.49 -16.91
N ARG A 129 -18.79 3.75 -15.81
CA ARG A 129 -19.98 2.97 -15.49
C ARG A 129 -20.26 2.98 -14.00
N GLU A 130 -21.52 2.79 -13.64
CA GLU A 130 -21.90 2.68 -12.23
C GLU A 130 -21.28 1.44 -11.57
N PRO A 131 -20.97 1.50 -10.27
CA PRO A 131 -20.45 0.37 -9.53
C PRO A 131 -21.57 -0.64 -9.22
N ASP A 132 -21.67 -1.67 -10.05
CA ASP A 132 -22.63 -2.79 -9.94
C ASP A 132 -22.60 -3.54 -8.59
N PHE A 133 -21.53 -3.36 -7.81
CA PHE A 133 -21.29 -3.98 -6.52
C PHE A 133 -21.62 -3.09 -5.31
N LEU A 134 -22.08 -1.84 -5.50
CA LEU A 134 -22.55 -1.01 -4.38
C LEU A 134 -23.98 -1.40 -3.95
N SER A 135 -24.13 -2.65 -3.49
CA SER A 135 -25.35 -3.15 -2.88
C SER A 135 -25.07 -3.74 -1.51
N PRO A 136 -26.05 -3.76 -0.58
CA PRO A 136 -25.89 -4.38 0.74
C PRO A 136 -25.42 -5.83 0.66
N ARG A 137 -25.90 -6.57 -0.37
CA ARG A 137 -25.48 -7.94 -0.63
C ARG A 137 -24.02 -8.01 -1.02
N ALA A 138 -23.58 -7.25 -2.02
CA ALA A 138 -22.22 -7.33 -2.56
C ALA A 138 -21.16 -6.81 -1.58
N LEU A 139 -21.50 -5.83 -0.74
CA LEU A 139 -20.64 -5.33 0.34
C LEU A 139 -20.70 -6.17 1.63
N GLY A 140 -21.63 -7.12 1.70
CA GLY A 140 -21.91 -7.91 2.90
C GLY A 140 -22.35 -7.07 4.11
N THR A 141 -23.00 -5.93 3.86
CA THR A 141 -23.39 -4.95 4.89
C THR A 141 -24.30 -5.56 5.94
N ASP A 142 -25.28 -6.38 5.55
CA ASP A 142 -26.21 -7.01 6.50
C ASP A 142 -25.50 -8.01 7.41
N PHE A 143 -24.56 -8.78 6.85
CA PHE A 143 -23.76 -9.74 7.61
C PHE A 143 -22.86 -9.01 8.61
N ARG A 144 -22.08 -8.03 8.13
CA ARG A 144 -21.23 -7.17 8.96
C ARG A 144 -22.06 -6.52 10.07
N ASN A 145 -23.19 -5.90 9.75
CA ASN A 145 -23.99 -5.18 10.73
C ASN A 145 -24.53 -6.10 11.83
N ARG A 146 -24.95 -7.31 11.45
CA ARG A 146 -25.41 -8.32 12.41
C ARG A 146 -24.29 -8.75 13.37
N VAL A 147 -23.09 -8.98 12.87
CA VAL A 147 -21.93 -9.42 13.68
C VAL A 147 -21.36 -8.30 14.53
N ILE A 148 -21.14 -7.13 13.93
CA ILE A 148 -20.44 -6.02 14.58
C ILE A 148 -21.36 -5.25 15.54
N HIS A 149 -22.56 -4.89 15.09
CA HIS A 149 -23.47 -4.02 15.83
C HIS A 149 -24.53 -4.76 16.65
N ARG A 150 -24.99 -5.93 16.19
CA ARG A 150 -26.00 -6.73 16.92
C ARG A 150 -25.39 -7.86 17.74
N GLY A 151 -24.07 -8.05 17.69
CA GLY A 151 -23.35 -9.02 18.51
C GLY A 151 -23.62 -10.48 18.16
N SER A 152 -24.08 -10.78 16.94
CA SER A 152 -24.21 -12.19 16.53
C SER A 152 -22.84 -12.85 16.46
N LEU A 153 -22.73 -14.09 16.91
CA LEU A 153 -21.53 -14.91 16.76
C LEU A 153 -21.66 -15.76 15.49
N PRO A 154 -20.98 -15.40 14.39
CA PRO A 154 -21.10 -16.14 13.15
C PRO A 154 -20.33 -17.46 13.22
N THR A 155 -20.77 -18.44 12.44
CA THR A 155 -20.02 -19.67 12.20
C THR A 155 -18.76 -19.39 11.37
N ARG A 156 -17.75 -20.26 11.47
CA ARG A 156 -16.55 -20.18 10.64
C ARG A 156 -16.86 -20.11 9.15
N ALA A 157 -17.81 -20.92 8.67
CA ALA A 157 -18.22 -20.96 7.26
C ALA A 157 -18.83 -19.64 6.80
N GLU A 158 -19.63 -18.97 7.63
CA GLU A 158 -20.16 -17.63 7.32
C GLU A 158 -19.04 -16.58 7.22
N VAL A 159 -18.05 -16.63 8.12
CA VAL A 159 -16.90 -15.72 8.08
C VAL A 159 -16.02 -15.99 6.86
N GLU A 160 -15.76 -17.26 6.52
CA GLU A 160 -15.03 -17.64 5.30
C GLU A 160 -15.76 -17.15 4.04
N GLY A 161 -17.09 -17.28 3.99
CA GLY A 161 -17.90 -16.74 2.89
C GLY A 161 -17.80 -15.22 2.76
N TYR A 162 -17.87 -14.50 3.88
CA TYR A 162 -17.68 -13.04 3.88
C TYR A 162 -16.26 -12.64 3.49
N ALA A 163 -15.24 -13.31 4.01
CA ALA A 163 -13.84 -13.07 3.66
C ALA A 163 -13.59 -13.27 2.16
N ALA A 164 -14.11 -14.37 1.59
CA ALA A 164 -14.01 -14.65 0.16
C ALA A 164 -14.70 -13.58 -0.70
N GLN A 165 -15.86 -13.10 -0.25
CA GLN A 165 -16.58 -12.02 -0.92
C GLN A 165 -15.78 -10.70 -0.91
N VAL A 166 -15.27 -10.30 0.25
CA VAL A 166 -14.44 -9.09 0.38
C VAL A 166 -13.17 -9.22 -0.46
N PHE A 167 -12.50 -10.38 -0.41
CA PHE A 167 -11.32 -10.66 -1.20
C PHE A 167 -11.61 -10.51 -2.70
N ALA A 168 -12.66 -11.16 -3.21
CA ALA A 168 -13.02 -11.13 -4.62
C ALA A 168 -13.33 -9.72 -5.11
N LEU A 169 -14.00 -8.91 -4.27
CA LEU A 169 -14.29 -7.52 -4.60
C LEU A 169 -13.01 -6.67 -4.67
N ILE A 170 -12.13 -6.78 -3.67
CA ILE A 170 -10.84 -6.06 -3.67
C ILE A 170 -9.98 -6.51 -4.86
N ASP A 171 -9.90 -7.82 -5.14
CA ASP A 171 -9.12 -8.38 -6.26
C ASP A 171 -9.64 -7.87 -7.62
N ARG A 172 -10.97 -7.89 -7.83
CA ARG A 172 -11.63 -7.29 -9.00
C ARG A 172 -11.22 -5.83 -9.17
N LEU A 173 -11.41 -5.02 -8.13
CA LEU A 173 -11.18 -3.58 -8.18
C LEU A 173 -9.70 -3.21 -8.31
N LEU A 174 -8.79 -4.00 -7.74
CA LEU A 174 -7.35 -3.88 -8.00
C LEU A 174 -6.99 -4.19 -9.46
N GLY A 175 -7.68 -5.16 -10.06
CA GLY A 175 -7.56 -5.49 -11.47
C GLY A 175 -8.04 -4.36 -12.37
N GLU A 176 -9.23 -3.82 -12.10
CA GLU A 176 -9.80 -2.65 -12.80
C GLU A 176 -8.91 -1.41 -12.64
N LEU A 177 -8.43 -1.13 -11.44
CA LEU A 177 -7.52 -0.02 -11.16
C LEU A 177 -6.19 -0.15 -11.92
N GLY A 178 -5.73 -1.37 -12.18
CA GLY A 178 -4.59 -1.63 -13.06
C GLY A 178 -3.34 -0.83 -12.65
N PRO A 179 -2.62 -0.21 -13.61
CA PRO A 179 -1.46 0.65 -13.32
C PRO A 179 -1.77 1.86 -12.43
N GLY A 180 -3.04 2.29 -12.33
CA GLY A 180 -3.47 3.40 -11.49
C GLY A 180 -3.15 3.20 -9.99
N ALA A 181 -3.09 1.94 -9.55
CA ALA A 181 -2.78 1.58 -8.17
C ALA A 181 -1.42 2.14 -7.71
N ALA A 182 -0.45 2.19 -8.62
CA ALA A 182 0.90 2.64 -8.35
C ALA A 182 0.98 4.12 -7.91
N HIS A 183 -0.03 4.94 -8.22
CA HIS A 183 -0.06 6.34 -7.77
C HIS A 183 -0.27 6.48 -6.26
N ALA A 184 -1.11 5.65 -5.65
CA ALA A 184 -1.25 5.64 -4.19
C ALA A 184 -0.05 4.96 -3.51
N GLU A 185 0.52 3.93 -4.13
CA GLU A 185 1.77 3.32 -3.65
C GLU A 185 2.92 4.33 -3.63
N LEU A 186 2.99 5.23 -4.62
CA LEU A 186 3.98 6.28 -4.68
C LEU A 186 3.86 7.27 -3.52
N ALA A 187 2.65 7.55 -3.01
CA ALA A 187 2.46 8.40 -1.84
C ALA A 187 3.04 7.75 -0.58
N GLN A 188 2.95 6.42 -0.45
CA GLN A 188 3.63 5.68 0.61
C GLN A 188 5.15 5.77 0.48
N GLU A 189 5.71 5.63 -0.72
CA GLU A 189 7.16 5.77 -0.95
C GLU A 189 7.65 7.21 -0.66
N GLN A 190 6.82 8.23 -0.93
CA GLN A 190 7.14 9.60 -0.56
C GLN A 190 7.23 9.76 0.96
N ALA A 191 6.32 9.15 1.72
CA ALA A 191 6.39 9.14 3.18
C ALA A 191 7.67 8.44 3.68
N PHE A 192 8.08 7.34 3.05
CA PHE A 192 9.35 6.66 3.33
C PHE A 192 10.56 7.57 3.06
N ALA A 193 10.57 8.27 1.92
CA ALA A 193 11.63 9.20 1.57
C ALA A 193 11.74 10.35 2.58
N SER A 194 10.61 10.91 3.00
CA SER A 194 10.55 11.96 4.03
C SER A 194 11.08 11.48 5.38
N HIS A 195 10.73 10.25 5.82
CA HIS A 195 11.28 9.70 7.06
C HIS A 195 12.77 9.41 6.96
N LEU A 196 13.21 8.82 5.84
CA LEU A 196 14.62 8.52 5.58
C LEU A 196 15.50 9.78 5.67
N ALA A 197 15.02 10.91 5.15
CA ALA A 197 15.75 12.19 5.20
C ALA A 197 15.95 12.73 6.63
N GLY A 198 15.12 12.29 7.60
CA GLY A 198 15.24 12.67 9.00
C GLY A 198 15.97 11.65 9.89
N LEU A 199 16.38 10.51 9.34
CA LEU A 199 17.04 9.46 10.12
C LEU A 199 18.52 9.80 10.40
N PRO A 200 19.04 9.45 11.59
CA PRO A 200 20.48 9.51 11.87
C PRO A 200 21.30 8.61 10.93
N ASP A 201 22.55 8.99 10.66
CA ASP A 201 23.44 8.28 9.73
C ASP A 201 23.79 6.84 10.14
N ASP A 202 23.66 6.51 11.42
CA ASP A 202 23.93 5.20 12.00
C ASP A 202 22.72 4.24 11.93
N VAL A 203 21.54 4.74 11.54
CA VAL A 203 20.33 3.92 11.43
C VAL A 203 20.26 3.26 10.05
N THR A 204 20.29 1.93 10.02
CA THR A 204 20.07 1.17 8.79
C THR A 204 18.58 1.06 8.49
N VAL A 205 18.19 1.22 7.22
CA VAL A 205 16.81 0.99 6.76
C VAL A 205 16.68 -0.38 6.11
N VAL A 206 15.62 -1.10 6.46
CA VAL A 206 15.23 -2.40 5.90
C VAL A 206 13.88 -2.23 5.21
N PHE A 207 13.80 -2.60 3.93
CA PHE A 207 12.53 -2.68 3.22
C PHE A 207 11.96 -4.08 3.38
N GLU A 208 10.75 -4.17 3.94
CA GLU A 208 10.02 -5.42 4.08
C GLU A 208 8.86 -5.43 3.10
N GLU A 209 8.80 -6.48 2.29
CA GLU A 209 7.67 -6.78 1.44
C GLU A 209 7.13 -8.15 1.79
N HIS A 210 6.07 -8.17 2.61
CA HIS A 210 5.43 -9.43 2.95
C HIS A 210 4.48 -9.87 1.83
N PRO A 211 4.60 -11.09 1.31
CA PRO A 211 3.69 -11.60 0.30
C PRO A 211 2.29 -11.73 0.91
N GLY A 212 1.44 -10.73 0.67
CA GLY A 212 0.01 -10.78 1.00
C GLY A 212 -0.78 -11.50 -0.10
N MET A 213 -2.00 -11.93 0.23
CA MET A 213 -2.87 -12.64 -0.75
C MET A 213 -3.15 -11.82 -2.02
N PHE A 214 -3.21 -10.50 -1.91
CA PHE A 214 -3.40 -9.59 -3.05
C PHE A 214 -2.13 -9.45 -3.93
N ARG A 215 -0.94 -9.69 -3.37
CA ARG A 215 0.34 -9.59 -4.09
C ARG A 215 0.78 -10.91 -4.70
N ALA A 216 0.51 -12.02 -4.04
CA ALA A 216 0.85 -13.36 -4.54
C ALA A 216 0.20 -13.66 -5.90
N ARG A 217 -1.00 -13.13 -6.17
CA ARG A 217 -1.66 -13.24 -7.49
C ARG A 217 -1.10 -12.29 -8.55
N ARG A 218 -0.73 -11.06 -8.16
CA ARG A 218 -0.29 -10.01 -9.10
C ARG A 218 1.21 -10.11 -9.46
N PHE A 219 2.01 -10.65 -8.53
CA PHE A 219 3.46 -10.83 -8.66
C PHE A 219 3.86 -12.31 -8.61
N GLY A 220 2.94 -13.25 -8.89
CA GLY A 220 3.15 -14.70 -8.81
C GLY A 220 4.27 -15.29 -9.69
N THR A 221 5.09 -14.45 -10.34
CA THR A 221 6.32 -14.82 -11.04
C THR A 221 7.60 -14.21 -10.44
N LEU A 222 7.52 -13.39 -9.39
CA LEU A 222 8.67 -13.10 -8.55
C LEU A 222 8.81 -14.24 -7.54
N ALA A 223 9.62 -15.23 -7.92
CA ALA A 223 10.05 -16.29 -7.03
C ALA A 223 10.41 -15.71 -5.65
N PRO A 224 10.08 -16.39 -4.53
CA PRO A 224 10.60 -15.98 -3.24
C PRO A 224 12.11 -15.82 -3.38
N MET A 225 12.65 -14.67 -2.94
CA MET A 225 14.09 -14.46 -2.94
C MET A 225 14.76 -15.74 -2.41
N PRO A 226 15.77 -16.26 -3.12
CA PRO A 226 16.34 -17.55 -2.76
C PRO A 226 16.77 -17.48 -1.29
N LYS A 227 16.25 -18.40 -0.47
CA LYS A 227 16.73 -18.60 0.91
C LYS A 227 18.24 -18.70 0.84
N ARG A 228 18.93 -17.71 1.40
CA ARG A 228 20.39 -17.67 1.41
C ARG A 228 20.88 -18.97 2.05
N GLY A 229 21.58 -19.79 1.26
CA GLY A 229 22.24 -20.99 1.74
C GLY A 229 23.17 -20.65 2.91
N LYS A 230 23.19 -21.51 3.92
CA LYS A 230 24.06 -21.43 5.09
C LYS A 230 25.53 -21.50 4.67
N THR A 231 26.15 -20.38 4.35
CA THR A 231 27.61 -20.23 4.37
C THR A 231 27.94 -18.78 4.71
N PHE A 232 28.25 -18.52 5.97
CA PHE A 232 28.93 -17.29 6.40
C PHE A 232 30.45 -17.52 6.31
N PRO A 233 31.22 -16.68 5.59
CA PRO A 233 32.66 -16.57 5.80
C PRO A 233 32.94 -15.77 7.09
N PRO A 234 34.12 -15.97 7.71
CA PRO A 234 34.39 -15.49 9.07
C PRO A 234 34.40 -13.97 9.17
N ALA A 235 34.28 -13.52 10.43
CA ALA A 235 34.07 -12.14 10.83
C ALA A 235 35.21 -11.19 10.40
N GLY A 236 34.83 -10.15 9.67
CA GLY A 236 35.61 -8.93 9.46
C GLY A 236 34.63 -7.76 9.52
N ALA A 237 34.71 -6.96 10.58
CA ALA A 237 33.85 -5.82 10.88
C ALA A 237 34.50 -4.56 10.29
N GLY A 238 33.89 -3.98 9.26
CA GLY A 238 34.38 -2.74 8.62
C GLY A 238 33.64 -2.41 7.34
N ASP A 239 33.67 -3.32 6.35
CA ASP A 239 33.14 -3.02 5.01
C ASP A 239 31.67 -3.42 4.77
N ARG A 240 31.12 -4.33 5.58
CA ARG A 240 29.77 -4.90 5.35
C ARG A 240 28.62 -3.91 5.53
N VAL A 241 28.79 -2.89 6.37
CA VAL A 241 27.76 -1.87 6.62
C VAL A 241 27.65 -0.91 5.43
N ASN A 242 28.79 -0.57 4.81
CA ASN A 242 28.83 0.25 3.60
C ASN A 242 28.25 -0.49 2.39
N ASP A 243 28.52 -1.79 2.24
CA ASP A 243 27.95 -2.60 1.16
C ASP A 243 26.43 -2.82 1.30
N ALA A 244 25.94 -3.03 2.52
CA ALA A 244 24.50 -3.14 2.79
C ALA A 244 23.77 -1.80 2.57
N ARG A 245 24.33 -0.68 3.03
CA ARG A 245 23.76 0.66 2.80
C ARG A 245 23.76 1.03 1.33
N ALA A 246 24.84 0.74 0.60
CA ALA A 246 24.93 0.95 -0.85
C ALA A 246 23.93 0.09 -1.63
N PHE A 247 23.78 -1.18 -1.24
CA PHE A 247 22.81 -2.10 -1.83
C PHE A 247 21.35 -1.66 -1.57
N GLN A 248 21.01 -1.26 -0.35
CA GLN A 248 19.68 -0.75 0.01
C GLN A 248 19.38 0.59 -0.68
N SER A 249 20.35 1.49 -0.76
CA SER A 249 20.24 2.76 -1.50
C SER A 249 20.12 2.55 -3.01
N ALA A 250 20.73 1.47 -3.54
CA ALA A 250 20.58 1.06 -4.93
C ALA A 250 19.20 0.41 -5.19
N LEU A 251 18.67 -0.39 -4.27
CA LEU A 251 17.29 -0.91 -4.35
C LEU A 251 16.25 0.22 -4.28
N PHE A 252 16.46 1.20 -3.41
CA PHE A 252 15.61 2.39 -3.33
C PHE A 252 15.68 3.24 -4.60
N ARG A 253 16.90 3.54 -5.09
CA ARG A 253 17.07 4.23 -6.39
C ARG A 253 16.46 3.44 -7.54
N ARG A 254 16.63 2.12 -7.57
CA ARG A 254 16.03 1.25 -8.58
C ARG A 254 14.50 1.22 -8.50
N ALA A 255 13.92 1.18 -7.30
CA ALA A 255 12.46 1.28 -7.13
C ALA A 255 11.93 2.67 -7.55
N LEU A 256 12.69 3.73 -7.24
CA LEU A 256 12.43 5.09 -7.72
C LEU A 256 12.65 5.25 -9.23
N GLU A 257 13.56 4.49 -9.85
CA GLU A 257 13.83 4.50 -11.30
C GLU A 257 12.77 3.70 -12.07
N GLU A 258 12.41 2.50 -11.59
CA GLU A 258 11.35 1.64 -12.12
C GLU A 258 9.99 2.37 -12.10
N ARG A 259 9.68 3.08 -11.00
CA ARG A 259 8.50 3.96 -10.88
C ARG A 259 8.75 5.40 -11.32
N GLY A 260 9.97 5.76 -11.66
CA GLY A 260 10.36 7.10 -12.12
C GLY A 260 9.65 7.47 -13.41
N THR A 261 9.24 6.47 -14.19
CA THR A 261 8.32 6.61 -15.33
C THR A 261 6.97 7.22 -14.95
N LEU A 262 6.41 6.88 -13.78
CA LEU A 262 5.17 7.47 -13.25
C LEU A 262 5.40 8.89 -12.75
N LEU A 263 6.52 9.16 -12.08
CA LEU A 263 6.92 10.51 -11.64
C LEU A 263 7.19 11.46 -12.80
N LYS A 264 7.72 10.96 -13.94
CA LYS A 264 7.90 11.73 -15.18
C LYS A 264 6.58 12.27 -15.73
N ARG A 265 5.44 11.60 -15.48
CA ARG A 265 4.12 12.10 -15.89
C ARG A 265 3.72 13.38 -15.14
N PHE A 266 4.15 13.52 -13.88
CA PHE A 266 3.97 14.75 -13.09
C PHE A 266 4.99 15.86 -13.44
N LYS A 267 6.00 15.57 -14.28
CA LYS A 267 7.06 16.49 -14.67
C LYS A 267 7.35 16.43 -16.18
N THR A 268 6.42 16.92 -16.99
CA THR A 268 6.77 17.49 -18.29
C THR A 268 6.38 18.96 -18.28
N PRO A 269 7.33 19.91 -18.14
CA PRO A 269 7.11 21.27 -18.58
C PRO A 269 6.91 21.22 -20.10
N GLY A 270 5.86 21.87 -20.60
CA GLY A 270 5.44 21.86 -22.00
C GLY A 270 6.59 21.81 -23.01
N ALA A 271 6.58 20.77 -23.84
CA ALA A 271 7.18 20.86 -25.16
C ALA A 271 6.30 21.82 -25.97
N GLU A 272 6.89 22.96 -26.30
CA GLU A 272 6.39 24.07 -27.10
C GLU A 272 5.27 23.69 -28.08
N ALA A 273 4.11 24.32 -27.92
CA ALA A 273 3.19 24.52 -29.02
C ALA A 273 3.86 25.48 -30.02
N THR A 274 4.47 24.93 -31.06
CA THR A 274 4.88 25.71 -32.23
C THR A 274 3.61 26.27 -32.88
N PRO A 275 3.48 27.61 -33.05
CA PRO A 275 2.38 28.14 -33.85
C PRO A 275 2.72 27.91 -35.33
N SER A 276 2.13 26.88 -35.93
CA SER A 276 2.08 26.78 -37.39
C SER A 276 1.02 27.75 -37.90
N GLY A 277 1.41 29.02 -38.04
CA GLY A 277 0.75 29.93 -38.95
C GLY A 277 1.24 29.64 -40.36
N GLU A 278 0.33 29.17 -41.21
CA GLU A 278 0.37 29.37 -42.66
C GLU A 278 -1.06 29.18 -43.18
N GLU A 279 -1.78 30.29 -43.31
CA GLU A 279 -2.94 30.39 -44.20
C GLU A 279 -2.44 30.21 -45.64
N PRO A 280 -3.03 29.32 -46.46
CA PRO A 280 -2.92 29.45 -47.89
C PRO A 280 -4.06 30.36 -48.38
N ALA A 281 -3.67 31.55 -48.83
CA ALA A 281 -4.46 32.31 -49.79
C ALA A 281 -4.37 31.60 -51.15
N VAL A 282 -5.51 31.20 -51.75
CA VAL A 282 -5.68 31.12 -53.21
C VAL A 282 -7.15 31.33 -53.58
N ASP A 283 -7.35 32.39 -54.39
CA ASP A 283 -8.41 32.72 -55.36
C ASP A 283 -9.90 32.74 -54.98
#